data_AF-A0A2V6AA25-F1
#
_entry.id   AF-A0A2V6AA25-F1
#
_cell.length_a   1.000
_cell.length_b   1.000
_cell.length_c   1.000
_cell.angle_alpha   90.00
_cell.angle_beta   90.00
_cell.angle_gamma   90.00
#
_symmetry.space_group_name_H-M   'P 1'
#
loop_
_entity.id
_entity.type
_entity.pdbx_description
1 polymer ?
#
loop_
_entity_poly.entity_id
_entity_poly.type
_entity_poly.pdbx_seq_one_letter_code
_entity_poly.pdbx_strand_id
1 'polypeptide(L)'
;MEISRPSAVAAPAQRSASASALALQPDGEILAGGDFTTLGGSARNFIGRLNPDGTLDTTFNPGANFSVLSLALQTDGKILVAGSFTTLGGGGTAQRNFIGRLNPDGTLDASFDPGANVTVRALAVETDGKILAGGDFTTLGGGGAGTTPRNFIGRLTNPNPASQELTVDTSGTTINWLRSSASPEVNRVTFELSTDGINYTALADPTRVPGGWQLTGQSLPTQENIFVRARGFYSTGESDGSGSIIESVRNAFISPP
;
A
#
# COMPACT_ATOMS: atom_id res chain seq x y z
N MET A 1 50.77 -42.30 6.04
CA MET A 1 50.56 -40.85 5.90
C MET A 1 49.05 -40.64 5.94
N GLU A 2 48.47 -40.56 7.13
CA GLU A 2 47.05 -40.27 7.30
C GLU A 2 46.84 -38.78 7.06
N ILE A 3 46.01 -38.45 6.06
CA ILE A 3 45.56 -37.08 5.81
C ILE A 3 44.33 -36.87 6.68
N SER A 4 44.51 -36.21 7.81
CA SER A 4 43.42 -35.72 8.67
C SER A 4 42.56 -34.72 7.89
N ARG A 5 41.28 -35.03 7.66
CA ARG A 5 40.31 -34.09 7.11
C ARG A 5 40.01 -33.00 8.14
N PRO A 6 39.93 -31.71 7.76
CA PRO A 6 39.55 -30.66 8.69
C PRO A 6 38.09 -30.82 9.11
N SER A 7 37.81 -30.70 10.40
CA SER A 7 36.46 -30.57 10.94
C SER A 7 35.82 -29.30 10.40
N ALA A 8 34.84 -29.44 9.51
CA ALA A 8 33.98 -28.33 9.11
C ALA A 8 33.10 -27.96 10.31
N VAL A 9 33.37 -26.81 10.93
CA VAL A 9 32.40 -26.16 11.81
C VAL A 9 31.21 -25.77 10.94
N ALA A 10 30.04 -26.35 11.22
CA ALA A 10 28.81 -25.97 10.55
C ALA A 10 28.59 -24.46 10.77
N ALA A 11 28.51 -23.69 9.69
CA ALA A 11 27.98 -22.34 9.75
C ALA A 11 26.56 -22.41 10.38
N PRO A 12 26.19 -21.48 11.27
CA PRO A 12 24.84 -21.46 11.83
C PRO A 12 23.83 -21.48 10.67
N ALA A 13 22.80 -22.31 10.79
CA ALA A 13 21.75 -22.41 9.79
C ALA A 13 21.26 -21.01 9.44
N GLN A 14 21.57 -20.56 8.22
CA GLN A 14 21.07 -19.33 7.67
C GLN A 14 19.55 -19.53 7.57
N ARG A 15 18.77 -18.95 8.50
CA ARG A 15 17.34 -18.79 8.24
C ARG A 15 17.27 -18.08 6.90
N SER A 16 16.62 -18.68 5.90
CA SER A 16 16.39 -18.04 4.62
C SER A 16 15.68 -16.72 4.90
N ALA A 17 16.43 -15.62 4.83
CA ALA A 17 15.90 -14.29 4.97
C ALA A 17 15.04 -14.01 3.73
N SER A 18 13.72 -13.96 3.91
CA SER A 18 12.78 -13.74 2.82
C SER A 18 12.15 -12.35 2.92
N ALA A 19 11.91 -11.73 1.77
CA ALA A 19 10.87 -10.72 1.66
C ALA A 19 9.52 -11.44 1.68
N SER A 20 8.63 -11.03 2.58
CA SER A 20 7.27 -11.57 2.71
C SER A 20 6.19 -10.56 2.33
N ALA A 21 6.55 -9.32 2.04
CA ALA A 21 5.63 -8.29 1.54
C ALA A 21 6.34 -7.39 0.54
N LEU A 22 5.70 -7.10 -0.59
CA LEU A 22 6.18 -6.15 -1.59
C LEU A 22 5.08 -5.13 -1.90
N ALA A 23 5.48 -3.87 -2.06
CA ALA A 23 4.57 -2.84 -2.55
C ALA A 23 5.28 -1.96 -3.59
N LEU A 24 4.65 -1.81 -4.76
CA LEU A 24 5.13 -0.95 -5.83
C LEU A 24 4.60 0.46 -5.64
N GLN A 25 5.49 1.45 -5.56
CA GLN A 25 5.15 2.86 -5.48
C GLN A 25 4.91 3.46 -6.87
N PRO A 26 4.18 4.59 -6.98
CA PRO A 26 3.86 5.23 -8.26
C PRO A 26 5.05 5.67 -9.12
N ASP A 27 6.19 5.94 -8.49
CA ASP A 27 7.47 6.31 -9.11
C ASP A 27 8.29 5.10 -9.56
N GLY A 28 7.78 3.88 -9.32
CA GLY A 28 8.46 2.63 -9.64
C GLY A 28 9.39 2.13 -8.53
N GLU A 29 9.50 2.84 -7.40
CA GLU A 29 10.22 2.33 -6.24
C GLU A 29 9.49 1.12 -5.63
N ILE A 30 10.26 0.22 -5.01
CA ILE A 30 9.76 -1.05 -4.50
C ILE A 30 10.03 -1.11 -3.00
N LEU A 31 8.96 -1.12 -2.21
CA LEU A 31 9.04 -1.39 -0.78
C LEU A 31 9.12 -2.90 -0.56
N ALA A 32 10.02 -3.31 0.34
CA ALA A 32 10.18 -4.68 0.76
C ALA A 32 10.08 -4.79 2.28
N GLY A 33 9.24 -5.71 2.75
CA GLY A 33 9.13 -6.11 4.15
C GLY A 33 9.35 -7.62 4.30
N GLY A 34 9.96 -8.06 5.40
CA GLY A 34 10.12 -9.49 5.67
C GLY A 34 11.04 -9.83 6.82
N ASP A 35 11.59 -11.05 6.80
CA ASP A 35 12.52 -11.58 7.82
C ASP A 35 13.99 -11.44 7.35
N PHE A 36 14.36 -10.25 6.85
CA PHE A 36 15.71 -9.96 6.37
C PHE A 36 16.42 -8.91 7.22
N THR A 37 17.75 -8.96 7.25
CA THR A 37 18.61 -7.94 7.90
C THR A 37 19.55 -7.24 6.90
N THR A 38 19.48 -7.64 5.64
CA THR A 38 20.20 -7.01 4.54
C THR A 38 19.30 -6.88 3.32
N LEU A 39 19.47 -5.80 2.55
CA LEU A 39 18.78 -5.55 1.29
C LEU A 39 19.77 -4.83 0.36
N GLY A 40 19.88 -5.27 -0.90
CA GLY A 40 20.84 -4.69 -1.85
C GLY A 40 22.30 -4.71 -1.36
N GLY A 41 22.68 -5.71 -0.56
CA GLY A 41 24.04 -5.86 -0.01
C GLY A 41 24.38 -4.97 1.19
N SER A 42 23.45 -4.15 1.68
CA SER A 42 23.66 -3.30 2.87
C SER A 42 22.71 -3.66 4.01
N ALA A 43 23.06 -3.29 5.23
CA ALA A 43 22.23 -3.52 6.41
C ALA A 43 20.88 -2.78 6.29
N ARG A 44 19.80 -3.55 6.35
CA ARG A 44 18.40 -3.09 6.31
C ARG A 44 17.56 -4.08 7.11
N ASN A 45 17.07 -3.65 8.26
CA ASN A 45 16.37 -4.53 9.20
C ASN A 45 14.88 -4.56 8.88
N PHE A 46 14.45 -5.68 8.30
CA PHE A 46 13.06 -6.14 8.09
C PHE A 46 12.19 -5.29 7.16
N ILE A 47 12.61 -4.07 6.85
CA ILE A 47 11.95 -3.17 5.91
C ILE A 47 12.97 -2.28 5.20
N GLY A 48 12.77 -2.08 3.90
CA GLY A 48 13.61 -1.22 3.07
C GLY A 48 12.94 -0.90 1.74
N ARG A 49 13.65 -0.14 0.91
CA ARG A 49 13.17 0.31 -0.39
C ARG A 49 14.24 0.13 -1.46
N LEU A 50 13.84 -0.28 -2.64
CA LEU A 50 14.67 -0.33 -3.84
C LEU A 50 14.19 0.74 -4.83
N ASN A 51 15.13 1.31 -5.56
CA ASN A 51 14.88 2.18 -6.71
C ASN A 51 14.27 1.36 -7.87
N PRO A 52 13.70 2.01 -8.91
CA PRO A 52 13.13 1.32 -10.06
C PRO A 52 14.11 0.40 -10.81
N ASP A 53 15.40 0.67 -10.73
CA ASP A 53 16.47 -0.16 -11.32
C ASP A 53 16.90 -1.33 -10.43
N GLY A 54 16.25 -1.51 -9.27
CA GLY A 54 16.53 -2.55 -8.29
C GLY A 54 17.70 -2.25 -7.34
N THR A 55 18.35 -1.08 -7.46
CA THR A 55 19.38 -0.66 -6.50
C THR A 55 18.77 -0.24 -5.16
N LEU A 56 19.54 -0.30 -4.08
CA LEU A 56 19.05 0.09 -2.76
C LEU A 56 18.84 1.61 -2.67
N ASP A 57 17.67 2.03 -2.19
CA ASP A 57 17.47 3.39 -1.70
C ASP A 57 18.16 3.54 -0.33
N THR A 58 19.29 4.25 -0.34
CA THR A 58 20.10 4.46 0.86
C THR A 58 19.46 5.47 1.83
N THR A 59 18.51 6.28 1.38
CA THR A 59 17.83 7.32 2.17
C THR A 59 16.65 6.77 2.97
N PHE A 60 16.02 5.69 2.51
CA PHE A 60 14.94 5.02 3.21
C PHE A 60 15.46 3.91 4.12
N ASN A 61 15.55 4.19 5.43
CA ASN A 61 16.00 3.23 6.45
C ASN A 61 15.15 3.29 7.73
N PRO A 62 13.85 2.94 7.67
CA PRO A 62 12.99 2.96 8.85
C PRO A 62 13.47 1.98 9.94
N GLY A 63 13.77 0.75 9.52
CA GLY A 63 14.07 -0.37 10.41
C GLY A 63 12.87 -0.84 11.25
N ALA A 64 12.85 -2.13 11.56
CA ALA A 64 12.03 -2.72 12.62
C ALA A 64 12.92 -3.65 13.49
N ASN A 65 12.38 -4.18 14.59
CA ASN A 65 13.10 -5.18 15.39
C ASN A 65 12.70 -6.63 15.10
N PHE A 66 11.70 -6.84 14.25
CA PHE A 66 11.23 -8.17 13.86
C PHE A 66 10.48 -8.12 12.54
N SER A 67 10.04 -9.27 12.04
CA SER A 67 9.50 -9.43 10.69
C SER A 67 8.33 -8.49 10.39
N VAL A 68 8.40 -7.86 9.22
CA VAL A 68 7.30 -7.10 8.60
C VAL A 68 6.56 -8.02 7.65
N LEU A 69 5.28 -8.24 7.92
CA LEU A 69 4.47 -9.23 7.21
C LEU A 69 3.56 -8.60 6.16
N SER A 70 3.18 -7.33 6.31
CA SER A 70 2.25 -6.67 5.39
C SER A 70 2.57 -5.20 5.21
N LEU A 71 2.46 -4.74 3.98
CA LEU A 71 2.60 -3.34 3.57
C LEU A 71 1.34 -2.90 2.82
N ALA A 72 0.91 -1.66 3.05
CA ALA A 72 -0.14 -1.03 2.26
C ALA A 72 0.15 0.45 2.01
N LEU A 73 0.01 0.87 0.76
CA LEU A 73 0.30 2.23 0.32
C LEU A 73 -0.95 3.11 0.33
N GLN A 74 -0.77 4.36 0.76
CA GLN A 74 -1.77 5.42 0.71
C GLN A 74 -1.40 6.44 -0.37
N THR A 75 -2.37 7.18 -0.91
CA THR A 75 -2.12 8.14 -2.00
C THR A 75 -1.34 9.38 -1.57
N ASP A 76 -1.24 9.64 -0.27
CA ASP A 76 -0.31 10.63 0.29
C ASP A 76 1.14 10.13 0.46
N GLY A 77 1.42 8.92 -0.04
CA GLY A 77 2.73 8.27 0.01
C GLY A 77 3.06 7.63 1.35
N LYS A 78 2.17 7.72 2.35
CA LYS A 78 2.38 7.00 3.61
C LYS A 78 2.24 5.50 3.43
N ILE A 79 2.94 4.77 4.30
CA ILE A 79 3.08 3.32 4.22
C ILE A 79 2.56 2.73 5.52
N LEU A 80 1.45 2.01 5.47
CA LEU A 80 0.98 1.20 6.58
C LEU A 80 1.82 -0.07 6.67
N VAL A 81 2.27 -0.40 7.88
CA VAL A 81 3.18 -1.51 8.15
C VAL A 81 2.58 -2.37 9.24
N ALA A 82 2.52 -3.69 9.01
CA ALA A 82 2.09 -4.67 10.01
C ALA A 82 3.03 -5.87 10.06
N GLY A 83 3.12 -6.51 11.22
CA GLY A 83 3.92 -7.71 11.39
C GLY A 83 4.02 -8.14 12.85
N SER A 84 5.15 -8.76 13.17
CA SER A 84 5.46 -9.29 14.51
C SER A 84 6.44 -8.39 15.29
N PHE A 85 6.70 -7.18 14.80
CA PHE A 85 7.59 -6.20 15.44
C PHE A 85 6.94 -5.51 16.66
N THR A 86 7.78 -5.01 17.56
CA THR A 86 7.40 -4.11 18.66
C THR A 86 8.07 -2.74 18.57
N THR A 87 8.93 -2.55 17.58
CA THR A 87 9.50 -1.24 17.22
C THR A 87 9.52 -1.04 15.71
N LEU A 88 9.25 0.18 15.25
CA LEU A 88 9.25 0.58 13.84
C LEU A 88 9.74 2.03 13.71
N GLY A 89 10.65 2.29 12.78
CA GLY A 89 11.21 3.62 12.56
C GLY A 89 12.37 3.97 13.51
N GLY A 90 13.10 5.04 13.20
CA GLY A 90 14.29 5.44 13.97
C GLY A 90 15.38 4.37 13.96
N GLY A 91 15.54 3.64 12.85
CA GLY A 91 16.44 2.48 12.76
C GLY A 91 15.91 1.23 13.48
N GLY A 92 14.60 1.14 13.73
CA GLY A 92 13.98 0.04 14.48
C GLY A 92 14.08 0.20 16.00
N THR A 93 13.99 1.42 16.50
CA THR A 93 14.09 1.71 17.96
C THR A 93 12.85 2.37 18.55
N ALA A 94 12.03 3.03 17.73
CA ALA A 94 10.82 3.66 18.20
C ALA A 94 9.75 2.60 18.49
N GLN A 95 9.20 2.60 19.71
CA GLN A 95 8.15 1.68 20.14
C GLN A 95 6.95 1.77 19.20
N ARG A 96 6.49 0.64 18.68
CA ARG A 96 5.29 0.53 17.84
C ARG A 96 4.88 -0.93 17.76
N ASN A 97 3.74 -1.30 18.36
CA ASN A 97 3.38 -2.71 18.51
C ASN A 97 2.56 -3.21 17.33
N PHE A 98 3.16 -4.08 16.53
CA PHE A 98 2.58 -4.93 15.47
C PHE A 98 1.93 -4.21 14.28
N ILE A 99 1.59 -2.94 14.41
CA ILE A 99 1.01 -2.10 13.38
C ILE A 99 1.47 -0.65 13.57
N GLY A 100 1.86 -0.01 12.47
CA GLY A 100 2.30 1.38 12.45
C GLY A 100 2.21 1.99 11.06
N ARG A 101 2.68 3.23 10.93
CA ARG A 101 2.72 3.94 9.66
C ARG A 101 4.03 4.70 9.50
N LEU A 102 4.59 4.66 8.30
CA LEU A 102 5.75 5.45 7.91
C LEU A 102 5.32 6.57 6.96
N ASN A 103 6.04 7.68 7.02
CA ASN A 103 6.01 8.73 6.02
C ASN A 103 6.76 8.29 4.74
N PRO A 104 6.59 8.99 3.61
CA PRO A 104 7.26 8.65 2.35
C PRO A 104 8.78 8.58 2.45
N ASP A 105 9.38 9.36 3.35
CA ASP A 105 10.83 9.38 3.61
C ASP A 105 11.31 8.26 4.55
N GLY A 106 10.41 7.38 4.99
CA GLY A 106 10.71 6.29 5.94
C GLY A 106 10.77 6.72 7.41
N THR A 107 10.46 7.97 7.74
CA THR A 107 10.30 8.38 9.15
C THR A 107 8.99 7.82 9.72
N LEU A 108 8.94 7.58 11.03
CA LEU A 108 7.73 7.10 11.69
C LEU A 108 6.67 8.20 11.77
N ASP A 109 5.45 7.90 11.34
CA ASP A 109 4.30 8.76 11.60
C ASP A 109 3.81 8.55 13.04
N ALA A 110 4.27 9.40 13.94
CA ALA A 110 3.92 9.34 15.36
C ALA A 110 2.43 9.59 15.65
N SER A 111 1.67 10.14 14.68
CA SER A 111 0.23 10.38 14.84
C SER A 111 -0.61 9.10 14.67
N PHE A 112 -0.01 8.02 14.17
CA PHE A 112 -0.68 6.74 13.92
C PHE A 112 -0.08 5.63 14.78
N ASP A 113 -0.70 5.42 15.94
CA ASP A 113 -0.31 4.40 16.91
C ASP A 113 -1.52 3.60 17.42
N PRO A 114 -2.18 2.79 16.57
CA PRO A 114 -3.36 2.05 17.00
C PRO A 114 -3.02 0.92 17.99
N GLY A 115 -1.88 0.26 17.79
CA GLY A 115 -1.43 -0.89 18.59
C GLY A 115 -2.28 -2.16 18.43
N ALA A 116 -1.66 -3.30 18.69
CA ALA A 116 -2.30 -4.60 18.91
C ALA A 116 -1.59 -5.33 20.06
N ASN A 117 -2.19 -6.39 20.60
CA ASN A 117 -1.54 -7.19 21.64
C ASN A 117 -0.61 -8.30 21.10
N VAL A 118 -0.76 -8.69 19.85
CA VAL A 118 0.09 -9.67 19.15
C VAL A 118 0.03 -9.42 17.64
N THR A 119 0.77 -10.22 16.87
CA THR A 119 0.98 -10.15 15.42
C THR A 119 -0.27 -9.74 14.63
N VAL A 120 -0.09 -8.70 13.81
CA VAL A 120 -0.99 -8.36 12.72
C VAL A 120 -0.38 -8.90 11.43
N ARG A 121 -1.10 -9.78 10.74
CA ARG A 121 -0.60 -10.51 9.56
C ARG A 121 -0.91 -9.77 8.27
N ALA A 122 -2.13 -9.25 8.15
CA ALA A 122 -2.63 -8.66 6.92
C ALA A 122 -3.26 -7.29 7.18
N LEU A 123 -3.08 -6.39 6.21
CA LEU A 123 -3.76 -5.12 6.12
C LEU A 123 -4.45 -5.00 4.77
N ALA A 124 -5.62 -4.37 4.74
CA ALA A 124 -6.26 -3.87 3.53
C ALA A 124 -6.83 -2.48 3.81
N VAL A 125 -6.76 -1.58 2.83
CA VAL A 125 -7.23 -0.19 2.98
C VAL A 125 -8.52 -0.01 2.20
N GLU A 126 -9.60 0.33 2.90
CA GLU A 126 -10.91 0.55 2.32
C GLU A 126 -10.96 1.85 1.49
N THR A 127 -11.95 1.97 0.61
CA THR A 127 -12.12 3.14 -0.27
C THR A 127 -12.30 4.46 0.47
N ASP A 128 -12.78 4.39 1.70
CA ASP A 128 -12.97 5.52 2.62
C ASP A 128 -11.74 5.80 3.51
N GLY A 129 -10.63 5.07 3.27
CA GLY A 129 -9.36 5.22 3.98
C GLY A 129 -9.29 4.50 5.32
N LYS A 130 -10.35 3.78 5.73
CA LYS A 130 -10.28 2.88 6.89
C LYS A 130 -9.40 1.67 6.59
N ILE A 131 -8.95 1.01 7.63
CA ILE A 131 -7.95 -0.07 7.54
C ILE A 131 -8.55 -1.32 8.14
N LEU A 132 -8.70 -2.37 7.34
CA LEU A 132 -8.97 -3.71 7.82
C LEU A 132 -7.64 -4.36 8.20
N ALA A 133 -7.58 -4.91 9.41
CA ALA A 133 -6.45 -5.66 9.92
C ALA A 133 -6.90 -7.08 10.28
N GLY A 134 -6.11 -8.07 9.89
CA GLY A 134 -6.28 -9.48 10.24
C GLY A 134 -5.03 -10.05 10.88
N GLY A 135 -5.17 -10.94 11.86
CA GLY A 135 -4.03 -11.55 12.54
C GLY A 135 -4.41 -12.39 13.76
N ASP A 136 -3.44 -12.56 14.66
CA ASP A 136 -3.57 -13.44 15.83
C ASP A 136 -4.09 -12.68 17.07
N PHE A 137 -4.38 -11.38 16.93
CA PHE A 137 -4.71 -10.48 18.02
C PHE A 137 -6.11 -10.73 18.60
N THR A 138 -6.25 -10.41 19.89
CA THR A 138 -7.55 -10.32 20.58
C THR A 138 -7.93 -8.89 20.93
N THR A 139 -6.97 -7.96 20.78
CA THR A 139 -7.19 -6.52 20.93
C THR A 139 -6.44 -5.74 19.85
N LEU A 140 -7.10 -4.72 19.30
CA LEU A 140 -6.58 -3.86 18.23
C LEU A 140 -7.18 -2.46 18.33
N GLY A 141 -6.32 -1.43 18.32
CA GLY A 141 -6.73 -0.05 18.54
C GLY A 141 -6.81 0.31 20.02
N GLY A 142 -7.05 1.58 20.34
CA GLY A 142 -7.01 2.09 21.71
C GLY A 142 -5.63 2.60 22.15
N GLY A 143 -4.67 2.67 21.22
CA GLY A 143 -3.35 3.26 21.43
C GLY A 143 -2.28 2.23 21.80
N GLY A 144 -1.07 2.38 21.25
CA GLY A 144 0.17 1.75 21.72
C GLY A 144 0.15 0.23 21.84
N ALA A 145 -0.39 -0.29 22.95
CA ALA A 145 -0.52 -1.72 23.24
C ALA A 145 -1.75 -2.38 22.61
N GLY A 146 -2.67 -1.61 22.03
CA GLY A 146 -3.91 -2.12 21.45
C GLY A 146 -4.83 -2.71 22.53
N THR A 147 -5.67 -1.89 23.15
CA THR A 147 -6.50 -2.28 24.30
C THR A 147 -7.96 -2.57 23.94
N THR A 148 -8.40 -2.19 22.73
CA THR A 148 -9.79 -2.35 22.29
C THR A 148 -10.06 -3.79 21.87
N PRO A 149 -11.03 -4.51 22.47
CA PRO A 149 -11.35 -5.89 22.11
C PRO A 149 -11.79 -6.02 20.65
N ARG A 150 -11.01 -6.77 19.86
CA ARG A 150 -11.28 -7.10 18.46
C ARG A 150 -10.57 -8.43 18.20
N ASN A 151 -11.32 -9.50 18.01
CA ASN A 151 -10.73 -10.83 17.88
C ASN A 151 -10.45 -11.13 16.42
N PHE A 152 -9.17 -11.33 16.09
CA PHE A 152 -8.59 -11.78 14.82
C PHE A 152 -8.79 -10.86 13.62
N ILE A 153 -9.85 -10.06 13.61
CA ILE A 153 -10.14 -9.06 12.59
C ILE A 153 -10.63 -7.77 13.24
N GLY A 154 -10.21 -6.64 12.68
CA GLY A 154 -10.65 -5.33 13.15
C GLY A 154 -10.52 -4.25 12.09
N ARG A 155 -11.42 -3.27 12.16
CA ARG A 155 -11.41 -2.08 11.30
C ARG A 155 -10.98 -0.84 12.06
N LEU A 156 -9.86 -0.25 11.67
CA LEU A 156 -9.30 0.97 12.25
C LEU A 156 -9.69 2.20 11.43
N THR A 157 -9.77 3.34 12.11
CA THR A 157 -9.93 4.64 11.48
C THR A 157 -8.56 5.26 11.22
N ASN A 158 -8.41 5.84 10.04
CA ASN A 158 -7.28 6.71 9.75
C ASN A 158 -7.58 8.13 10.26
N PRO A 159 -6.63 8.83 10.89
CA PRO A 159 -6.84 10.21 11.32
C PRO A 159 -7.16 11.16 10.16
N ASN A 160 -6.69 10.87 8.94
CA ASN A 160 -6.99 11.67 7.75
C ASN A 160 -8.03 10.94 6.89
N PRO A 161 -9.15 11.58 6.49
CA PRO A 161 -10.13 10.94 5.63
C PRO A 161 -9.60 10.76 4.20
N ALA A 162 -9.99 9.68 3.54
CA ALA A 162 -9.82 9.51 2.11
C ALA A 162 -10.76 10.44 1.33
N SER A 163 -10.30 10.97 0.19
CA SER A 163 -11.16 11.61 -0.79
C SER A 163 -10.93 11.00 -2.17
N GLN A 164 -11.96 11.05 -3.02
CA GLN A 164 -11.86 10.72 -4.43
C GLN A 164 -12.84 11.55 -5.25
N GLU A 165 -12.44 11.87 -6.47
CA GLU A 165 -13.26 12.59 -7.42
C GLU A 165 -13.04 12.05 -8.84
N LEU A 166 -14.12 11.61 -9.49
CA LEU A 166 -14.15 11.27 -10.90
C LEU A 166 -14.85 12.39 -11.67
N THR A 167 -14.13 13.03 -12.58
CA THR A 167 -14.62 14.14 -13.38
C THR A 167 -14.48 13.85 -14.87
N VAL A 168 -15.43 14.39 -15.62
CA VAL A 168 -15.37 14.55 -17.08
C VAL A 168 -15.41 16.05 -17.31
N ASP A 169 -14.48 16.57 -18.09
CA ASP A 169 -14.46 18.00 -18.39
C ASP A 169 -15.65 18.40 -19.29
N THR A 170 -15.96 19.69 -19.33
CA THR A 170 -17.15 20.18 -20.06
C THR A 170 -17.03 19.98 -21.57
N SER A 171 -15.83 19.78 -22.11
CA SER A 171 -15.62 19.50 -23.53
C SER A 171 -15.69 18.01 -23.87
N GLY A 172 -15.76 17.12 -22.87
CA GLY A 172 -15.79 15.67 -23.09
C GLY A 172 -14.48 15.10 -23.63
N THR A 173 -13.35 15.79 -23.43
CA THR A 173 -12.03 15.40 -23.94
C THR A 173 -11.13 14.82 -22.86
N THR A 174 -11.43 15.11 -21.59
CA THR A 174 -10.59 14.74 -20.45
C THR A 174 -11.41 14.09 -19.34
N ILE A 175 -10.93 12.94 -18.87
CA ILE A 175 -11.43 12.25 -17.68
C ILE A 175 -10.33 12.30 -16.62
N ASN A 176 -10.65 12.73 -15.40
CA ASN A 176 -9.74 12.68 -14.27
C ASN A 176 -10.33 11.81 -13.16
N TRP A 177 -9.50 10.96 -12.56
CA TRP A 177 -9.81 10.29 -11.31
C TRP A 177 -8.75 10.62 -10.28
N LEU A 178 -9.06 11.59 -9.43
CA LEU A 178 -8.18 12.06 -8.36
C LEU A 178 -8.55 11.41 -7.04
N ARG A 179 -7.55 11.08 -6.22
CA ARG A 179 -7.65 10.39 -4.94
C ARG A 179 -6.63 10.98 -3.99
N SER A 180 -7.01 11.25 -2.74
CA SER A 180 -6.10 11.92 -1.79
C SER A 180 -6.04 11.25 -0.42
N SER A 181 -5.01 11.62 0.34
CA SER A 181 -4.86 11.32 1.76
C SER A 181 -4.79 9.81 2.03
N ALA A 182 -5.69 9.31 2.87
CA ALA A 182 -5.74 7.91 3.31
C ALA A 182 -6.25 6.93 2.24
N SER A 183 -6.66 7.42 1.07
CA SER A 183 -7.09 6.57 -0.02
C SER A 183 -6.01 5.51 -0.32
N PRO A 184 -6.38 4.25 -0.57
CA PRO A 184 -5.43 3.27 -1.07
C PRO A 184 -4.86 3.74 -2.40
N GLU A 185 -3.55 3.60 -2.50
CA GLU A 185 -2.79 3.81 -3.72
C GLU A 185 -3.06 2.66 -4.70
N VAL A 186 -3.33 2.98 -5.96
CA VAL A 186 -3.70 2.00 -6.99
C VAL A 186 -2.61 1.94 -8.06
N ASN A 187 -2.16 0.73 -8.38
CA ASN A 187 -1.05 0.52 -9.31
C ASN A 187 -1.51 0.32 -10.76
N ARG A 188 -2.81 0.08 -10.98
CA ARG A 188 -3.40 -0.07 -12.30
C ARG A 188 -4.79 0.55 -12.31
N VAL A 189 -5.08 1.34 -13.34
CA VAL A 189 -6.40 1.97 -13.54
C VAL A 189 -6.92 1.73 -14.94
N THR A 190 -8.23 1.49 -15.04
CA THR A 190 -8.97 1.47 -16.31
C THR A 190 -10.09 2.49 -16.27
N PHE A 191 -10.32 3.19 -17.38
CA PHE A 191 -11.55 3.94 -17.60
C PHE A 191 -12.46 3.22 -18.60
N GLU A 192 -13.75 3.29 -18.36
CA GLU A 192 -14.77 2.69 -19.21
C GLU A 192 -15.94 3.67 -19.40
N LEU A 193 -16.60 3.56 -20.55
CA LEU A 193 -17.73 4.38 -20.95
C LEU A 193 -18.97 3.53 -21.17
N SER A 194 -20.13 4.07 -20.77
CA SER A 194 -21.45 3.52 -21.03
C SER A 194 -22.44 4.65 -21.34
N THR A 195 -23.41 4.40 -22.22
CA THR A 195 -24.54 5.32 -22.50
C THR A 195 -25.85 4.87 -21.84
N ASP A 196 -25.89 3.65 -21.29
CA ASP A 196 -27.07 3.06 -20.62
C ASP A 196 -26.84 2.77 -19.13
N GLY A 197 -25.62 2.99 -18.63
CA GLY A 197 -25.21 2.72 -17.25
C GLY A 197 -25.05 1.23 -16.93
N ILE A 198 -25.22 0.33 -17.90
CA ILE A 198 -25.22 -1.13 -17.74
C ILE A 198 -24.06 -1.74 -18.53
N ASN A 199 -23.94 -1.40 -19.81
CA ASN A 199 -22.95 -1.94 -20.72
C ASN A 199 -21.78 -0.97 -20.83
N TYR A 200 -20.63 -1.39 -20.32
CA TYR A 200 -19.40 -0.58 -20.30
C TYR A 200 -18.40 -1.08 -21.33
N THR A 201 -17.77 -0.13 -22.02
CA THR A 201 -16.71 -0.35 -23.00
C THR A 201 -15.42 0.30 -22.52
N ALA A 202 -14.29 -0.40 -22.66
CA ALA A 202 -13.00 0.12 -22.23
C ALA A 202 -12.57 1.32 -23.10
N LEU A 203 -12.06 2.36 -22.43
CA LEU A 203 -11.36 3.47 -23.06
C LEU A 203 -9.85 3.18 -23.11
N ALA A 204 -9.09 4.08 -23.72
CA ALA A 204 -7.63 3.99 -23.74
C ALA A 204 -7.03 4.07 -22.33
N ASP A 205 -5.79 3.59 -22.21
CA ASP A 205 -5.09 3.55 -20.92
C ASP A 205 -4.85 4.97 -20.38
N PRO A 206 -5.25 5.25 -19.13
CA PRO A 206 -4.99 6.55 -18.52
C PRO A 206 -3.52 6.69 -18.14
N THR A 207 -3.06 7.93 -18.08
CA THR A 207 -1.74 8.30 -17.59
C THR A 207 -1.78 8.66 -16.12
N ARG A 208 -0.69 8.38 -15.41
CA ARG A 208 -0.53 8.79 -14.01
C ARG A 208 -0.29 10.29 -13.93
N VAL A 209 -0.98 10.97 -13.02
CA VAL A 209 -0.81 12.39 -12.70
C VAL A 209 -0.69 12.59 -11.18
N PRO A 210 -0.20 13.75 -10.70
CA PRO A 210 -0.22 14.05 -9.27
C PRO A 210 -1.64 13.86 -8.69
N GLY A 211 -1.74 13.04 -7.64
CA GLY A 211 -3.00 12.75 -6.98
C GLY A 211 -3.94 11.79 -7.72
N GLY A 212 -3.56 11.18 -8.85
CA GLY A 212 -4.42 10.18 -9.49
C GLY A 212 -4.11 9.88 -10.94
N TRP A 213 -5.15 9.77 -11.76
CA TRP A 213 -5.07 9.28 -13.13
C TRP A 213 -5.88 10.17 -14.08
N GLN A 214 -5.34 10.40 -15.27
CA GLN A 214 -5.96 11.25 -16.28
C GLN A 214 -5.93 10.56 -17.65
N LEU A 215 -7.04 10.68 -18.37
CA LEU A 215 -7.15 10.31 -19.76
C LEU A 215 -7.58 11.53 -20.57
N THR A 216 -6.77 11.91 -21.56
CA THR A 216 -7.01 13.05 -22.44
C THR A 216 -7.30 12.58 -23.87
N GLY A 217 -7.62 13.53 -24.76
CA GLY A 217 -7.82 13.26 -26.19
C GLY A 217 -9.05 12.40 -26.48
N GLN A 218 -10.03 12.38 -25.57
CA GLN A 218 -11.27 11.66 -25.79
C GLN A 218 -12.21 12.43 -26.71
N SER A 219 -13.15 11.72 -27.31
CA SER A 219 -14.29 12.28 -28.05
C SER A 219 -15.56 11.64 -27.51
N LEU A 220 -15.92 12.02 -26.29
CA LEU A 220 -17.06 11.42 -25.59
C LEU A 220 -18.39 11.87 -26.21
N PRO A 221 -19.45 11.04 -26.17
CA PRO A 221 -20.75 11.40 -26.70
C PRO A 221 -21.32 12.67 -26.06
N THR A 222 -21.98 13.49 -26.87
CA THR A 222 -22.59 14.78 -26.46
C THR A 222 -24.09 14.74 -26.58
N GLN A 223 -24.79 15.62 -25.86
CA GLN A 223 -26.26 15.73 -25.86
C GLN A 223 -27.01 14.49 -25.33
N GLU A 224 -26.30 13.61 -24.64
CA GLU A 224 -26.86 12.46 -23.93
C GLU A 224 -26.17 12.27 -22.58
N ASN A 225 -26.81 11.50 -21.69
CA ASN A 225 -26.16 11.09 -20.44
C ASN A 225 -25.15 9.99 -20.75
N ILE A 226 -23.95 10.15 -20.23
CA ILE A 226 -22.90 9.14 -20.28
C ILE A 226 -22.49 8.76 -18.86
N PHE A 227 -22.05 7.52 -18.69
CA PHE A 227 -21.51 6.99 -17.46
C PHE A 227 -20.05 6.63 -17.69
N VAL A 228 -19.18 7.35 -16.99
CA VAL A 228 -17.75 7.02 -16.96
C VAL A 228 -17.48 6.25 -15.68
N ARG A 229 -16.79 5.12 -15.80
CA ARG A 229 -16.38 4.28 -14.68
C ARG A 229 -14.87 4.20 -14.60
N ALA A 230 -14.32 4.50 -13.43
CA ALA A 230 -12.94 4.29 -13.10
C ALA A 230 -12.80 3.08 -12.19
N ARG A 231 -11.89 2.16 -12.53
CA ARG A 231 -11.54 1.02 -11.69
C ARG A 231 -10.05 1.02 -11.39
N GLY A 232 -9.70 0.90 -10.12
CA GLY A 232 -8.33 0.83 -9.64
C GLY A 232 -8.06 -0.48 -8.91
N PHE A 233 -6.89 -1.06 -9.15
CA PHE A 233 -6.45 -2.30 -8.50
C PHE A 233 -5.28 -2.00 -7.57
N TYR A 234 -5.25 -2.71 -6.44
CA TYR A 234 -4.12 -2.68 -5.52
C TYR A 234 -3.98 -4.03 -4.80
N SER A 235 -2.76 -4.35 -4.37
CA SER A 235 -2.40 -5.57 -3.64
C SER A 235 -1.67 -5.20 -2.35
N THR A 236 -1.92 -5.96 -1.30
CA THR A 236 -1.47 -5.77 0.09
C THR A 236 -1.45 -7.12 0.83
N GLY A 237 -1.11 -7.12 2.12
CA GLY A 237 -1.24 -8.30 2.98
C GLY A 237 0.00 -9.19 3.01
N GLU A 238 -0.07 -10.26 3.82
CA GLU A 238 1.01 -11.25 3.92
C GLU A 238 1.21 -11.96 2.58
N SER A 239 2.44 -11.94 2.07
CA SER A 239 2.80 -12.45 0.73
C SER A 239 1.97 -11.84 -0.40
N ASP A 240 1.55 -10.58 -0.23
CA ASP A 240 0.70 -9.83 -1.17
C ASP A 240 -0.65 -10.50 -1.46
N GLY A 241 -1.12 -11.37 -0.55
CA GLY A 241 -2.31 -12.21 -0.75
C GLY A 241 -3.66 -11.48 -0.63
N SER A 242 -3.67 -10.20 -0.24
CA SER A 242 -4.89 -9.38 -0.11
C SER A 242 -4.96 -8.36 -1.24
N GLY A 243 -5.78 -8.62 -2.26
CA GLY A 243 -6.07 -7.68 -3.35
C GLY A 243 -7.48 -7.12 -3.25
N SER A 244 -7.70 -5.92 -3.80
CA SER A 244 -9.05 -5.39 -3.98
C SER A 244 -9.17 -4.57 -5.25
N ILE A 245 -10.43 -4.34 -5.65
CA ILE A 245 -10.80 -3.44 -6.72
C ILE A 245 -11.59 -2.28 -6.13
N ILE A 246 -11.30 -1.09 -6.60
CA ILE A 246 -12.03 0.12 -6.22
C ILE A 246 -12.66 0.70 -7.44
N GLU A 247 -13.91 1.13 -7.29
CA GLU A 247 -14.69 1.66 -8.39
C GLU A 247 -15.26 3.04 -8.04
N SER A 248 -15.33 3.90 -9.05
CA SER A 248 -16.10 5.14 -9.03
C SER A 248 -16.84 5.29 -10.35
N VAL A 249 -18.10 5.72 -10.30
CA VAL A 249 -18.92 5.97 -11.48
C VAL A 249 -19.39 7.42 -11.47
N ARG A 250 -19.26 8.08 -12.61
CA ARG A 250 -19.72 9.46 -12.84
C ARG A 250 -20.73 9.48 -13.98
N ASN A 251 -21.95 9.91 -13.69
CA ASN A 251 -22.88 10.35 -14.72
C ASN A 251 -22.50 11.78 -15.15
N ALA A 252 -22.36 12.01 -16.45
CA ALA A 252 -22.04 13.29 -17.05
C ALA A 252 -22.94 13.56 -18.26
N PHE A 253 -23.18 14.83 -18.53
CA PHE A 253 -23.85 15.31 -19.73
C PHE A 253 -22.97 16.38 -20.36
N ILE A 254 -22.52 16.12 -21.59
CA ILE A 254 -21.63 17.04 -22.32
C ILE A 254 -22.48 17.85 -23.30
N SER A 255 -22.52 19.15 -23.10
CA SER A 255 -23.15 20.08 -24.03
C SER A 255 -22.23 20.39 -25.20
N PRO A 256 -22.78 20.70 -26.40
CA PRO A 256 -21.98 21.24 -27.49
C PRO A 256 -21.29 22.54 -27.06
N PRO A 257 -20.12 22.85 -27.64
CA PRO A 257 -19.46 24.14 -27.44
C PRO A 257 -20.30 25.33 -27.94
#